data_AF-A0A932FXE3-F1
#
_entry.id   AF-A0A932FXE3-F1
#
_cell.length_a   1.000
_cell.length_b   1.000
_cell.length_c   1.000
_cell.angle_alpha   90.00
_cell.angle_beta   90.00
_cell.angle_gamma   90.00
#
_symmetry.space_group_name_H-M   'P 1'
#
loop_
_entity.id
_entity.type
_entity.pdbx_description
1 polymer ?
#
loop_
_entity_poly.entity_id
_entity_poly.type
_entity_poly.pdbx_seq_one_letter_code
_entity_poly.pdbx_strand_id
1 'polypeptide(L)'
;MQTIYRRPRALHSTRTHYCPGCGHGVIHRMICEVIDELGIQEVTIGVCPVGCAVFAFNYINVDFTDALHGRAPATATGIKRSHPDKVVFTYQGDGDLAAIGMGEIVHAASRGEKITTIFVNNANYGMTGGQMAPTTLP
;
A
#
# COMPACT_ATOMS: atom_id res chain seq x y z
N MET A 1 22.21 25.80 -8.68
CA MET A 1 22.28 24.34 -8.61
C MET A 1 20.85 23.83 -8.51
N GLN A 2 20.37 23.06 -9.49
CA GLN A 2 18.99 22.54 -9.50
C GLN A 2 18.91 21.36 -8.52
N THR A 3 17.96 21.39 -7.58
CA THR A 3 17.73 20.28 -6.67
C THR A 3 17.14 19.11 -7.45
N ILE A 4 17.96 18.07 -7.66
CA ILE A 4 17.54 16.83 -8.36
C ILE A 4 16.77 15.85 -7.46
N TYR A 5 16.90 15.99 -6.15
CA TYR A 5 16.20 15.18 -5.16
C TYR A 5 15.94 15.97 -3.90
N ARG A 6 14.72 15.85 -3.39
CA ARG A 6 14.32 16.29 -2.05
C ARG A 6 13.54 15.16 -1.41
N ARG A 7 13.79 14.89 -0.14
CA ARG A 7 12.96 13.93 0.61
C ARG A 7 11.49 14.39 0.58
N PRO A 8 10.54 13.52 0.22
CA PRO A 8 9.12 13.86 0.22
C PRO A 8 8.64 14.34 1.58
N ARG A 9 7.77 15.35 1.60
CA ARG A 9 7.07 15.85 2.79
C ARG A 9 6.11 14.81 3.34
N ALA A 10 5.44 14.07 2.46
CA ALA A 10 4.57 12.96 2.83
C ALA A 10 5.31 11.72 3.39
N LEU A 11 6.65 11.75 3.56
CA LEU A 11 7.43 10.64 4.10
C LEU A 11 8.02 10.97 5.50
N HIS A 12 7.51 10.32 6.54
CA HIS A 12 7.97 10.51 7.91
C HIS A 12 9.48 10.29 8.05
N SER A 13 10.14 11.12 8.86
CA SER A 13 11.54 10.96 9.22
C SER A 13 11.69 10.00 10.41
N THR A 14 11.39 8.72 10.17
CA THR A 14 11.50 7.66 11.17
C THR A 14 12.34 6.49 10.68
N ARG A 15 12.80 5.66 11.61
CA ARG A 15 13.55 4.44 11.31
C ARG A 15 12.61 3.37 10.79
N THR A 16 12.99 2.68 9.73
CA THR A 16 12.20 1.59 9.15
C THR A 16 12.42 0.27 9.89
N HIS A 17 11.37 -0.52 10.01
CA HIS A 17 11.37 -1.89 10.54
C HIS A 17 11.67 -2.95 9.47
N TYR A 18 11.76 -2.55 8.20
CA TYR A 18 12.09 -3.46 7.10
C TYR A 18 13.54 -3.95 7.17
N CYS A 19 13.76 -5.16 6.65
CA CYS A 19 15.09 -5.72 6.48
C CYS A 19 15.98 -4.81 5.60
N PRO A 20 17.28 -4.69 5.89
CA PRO A 20 18.21 -4.01 4.98
C PRO A 20 18.14 -4.59 3.57
N GLY A 21 18.00 -3.73 2.56
CA GLY A 21 17.85 -4.13 1.16
C GLY A 21 16.41 -4.44 0.71
N CYS A 22 15.44 -4.42 1.64
CA CYS A 22 14.04 -4.60 1.28
C CYS A 22 13.50 -3.40 0.47
N GLY A 23 12.81 -3.67 -0.65
CA GLY A 23 12.33 -2.65 -1.58
C GLY A 23 11.20 -1.74 -1.07
N HIS A 24 10.56 -2.07 0.06
CA HIS A 24 9.43 -1.30 0.60
C HIS A 24 9.77 0.18 0.82
N GLY A 25 10.99 0.49 1.30
CA GLY A 25 11.41 1.88 1.51
C GLY A 25 11.48 2.70 0.21
N VAL A 26 11.85 2.07 -0.91
CA VAL A 26 11.87 2.72 -2.23
C VAL A 26 10.43 2.94 -2.71
N ILE A 27 9.55 1.95 -2.53
CA ILE A 27 8.14 2.06 -2.91
C ILE A 27 7.46 3.18 -2.12
N HIS A 28 7.66 3.25 -0.80
CA HIS A 28 7.12 4.33 0.04
C HIS A 28 7.59 5.69 -0.43
N ARG A 29 8.88 5.84 -0.76
CA ARG A 29 9.41 7.09 -1.32
C ARG A 29 8.67 7.49 -2.60
N MET A 30 8.52 6.57 -3.55
CA MET A 30 7.83 6.84 -4.82
C MET A 30 6.35 7.23 -4.60
N ILE A 31 5.65 6.55 -3.68
CA ILE A 31 4.27 6.91 -3.33
C ILE A 31 4.21 8.34 -2.76
N CYS A 32 5.09 8.67 -1.83
CA CYS A 32 5.14 10.00 -1.23
C CYS A 32 5.53 11.09 -2.23
N GLU A 33 6.43 10.80 -3.19
CA GLU A 33 6.78 11.72 -4.29
C GLU A 33 5.52 12.06 -5.11
N VAL A 34 4.74 11.05 -5.50
CA VAL A 34 3.50 11.24 -6.25
C VAL A 34 2.45 12.01 -5.44
N ILE A 35 2.29 11.71 -4.15
CA ILE A 35 1.37 12.44 -3.26
C ILE A 35 1.75 13.92 -3.17
N ASP A 36 3.04 14.21 -3.03
CA ASP A 36 3.56 15.58 -2.94
C ASP A 36 3.39 16.34 -4.27
N GLU A 37 3.71 15.70 -5.40
CA GLU A 37 3.60 16.27 -6.74
C GLU A 37 2.15 16.65 -7.09
N LEU A 38 1.20 15.80 -6.70
CA LEU A 38 -0.23 16.04 -6.91
C LEU A 38 -0.84 16.98 -5.86
N GLY A 39 -0.14 17.24 -4.75
CA GLY A 39 -0.64 18.08 -3.65
C GLY A 39 -1.85 17.49 -2.92
N ILE A 40 -1.96 16.16 -2.85
CA ILE A 40 -3.16 15.44 -2.38
C ILE A 40 -3.03 14.87 -0.96
N GLN A 41 -1.98 15.23 -0.21
CA GLN A 41 -1.68 14.63 1.09
C GLN A 41 -2.88 14.66 2.07
N GLU A 42 -3.52 15.82 2.24
CA GLU A 42 -4.63 16.05 3.19
C GLU A 42 -5.97 15.40 2.77
N VAL A 43 -6.04 14.84 1.57
CA VAL A 43 -7.24 14.16 1.05
C VAL A 43 -6.98 12.69 0.71
N THR A 44 -5.79 12.18 1.01
CA THR A 44 -5.40 10.80 0.73
C THR A 44 -5.62 9.93 1.95
N ILE A 45 -6.19 8.75 1.73
CA ILE A 45 -6.39 7.70 2.74
C ILE A 45 -5.76 6.41 2.21
N GLY A 46 -4.83 5.86 2.97
CA GLY A 46 -4.23 4.55 2.73
C GLY A 46 -4.97 3.43 3.46
N VAL A 47 -4.95 2.24 2.87
CA VAL A 47 -5.43 1.01 3.50
C VAL A 47 -4.29 0.00 3.58
N CYS A 48 -3.89 -0.32 4.79
CA CYS A 48 -2.83 -1.28 5.07
C CYS A 48 -3.39 -2.71 5.20
N PRO A 49 -2.68 -3.72 4.67
CA PRO A 49 -3.02 -5.14 4.80
C PRO A 49 -2.37 -5.74 6.05
N VAL A 50 -2.45 -7.07 6.18
CA VAL A 50 -1.57 -7.84 7.08
C VAL A 50 -0.38 -8.39 6.29
N GLY A 51 0.83 -8.26 6.84
CA GLY A 51 2.10 -8.70 6.23
C GLY A 51 3.18 -7.61 6.38
N CYS A 52 4.37 -7.78 5.78
CA CYS A 52 5.41 -6.73 5.83
C CYS A 52 4.88 -5.37 5.36
N ALA A 53 3.95 -5.39 4.41
CA ALA A 53 3.30 -4.22 3.87
C ALA A 53 2.51 -3.39 4.92
N VAL A 54 2.06 -4.00 6.02
CA VAL A 54 1.31 -3.33 7.10
C VAL A 54 2.03 -2.09 7.63
N PHE A 55 3.37 -2.13 7.67
CA PHE A 55 4.13 -1.04 8.28
C PHE A 55 4.06 0.28 7.51
N ALA A 56 3.48 0.33 6.30
CA ALA A 56 3.37 1.55 5.49
C ALA A 56 2.75 2.73 6.26
N PHE A 57 1.77 2.47 7.13
CA PHE A 57 1.13 3.51 7.95
C PHE A 57 2.09 4.23 8.90
N ASN A 58 3.24 3.64 9.23
CA ASN A 58 4.25 4.28 10.08
C ASN A 58 5.14 5.27 9.31
N TYR A 59 5.11 5.21 7.97
CA TYR A 59 6.10 5.88 7.13
C TYR A 59 5.49 6.93 6.20
N ILE A 60 4.28 6.69 5.70
CA ILE A 60 3.59 7.63 4.80
C ILE A 60 2.68 8.51 5.66
N ASN A 61 2.85 9.84 5.54
CA ASN A 61 2.15 10.84 6.33
C ASN A 61 0.80 11.21 5.70
N VAL A 62 -0.13 10.26 5.73
CA VAL A 62 -1.55 10.42 5.37
C VAL A 62 -2.41 9.62 6.37
N ASP A 63 -3.72 9.74 6.30
CA ASP A 63 -4.61 8.90 7.12
C ASP A 63 -4.54 7.44 6.64
N PHE A 64 -4.54 6.51 7.60
CA PHE A 64 -4.54 5.07 7.32
C PHE A 64 -5.65 4.34 8.07
N THR A 65 -6.14 3.25 7.47
CA THR A 65 -6.86 2.20 8.18
C THR A 65 -6.18 0.85 7.95
N ASP A 66 -6.13 0.04 9.00
CA ASP A 66 -5.70 -1.34 8.89
C ASP A 66 -6.89 -2.24 8.53
N ALA A 67 -6.73 -3.01 7.47
CA ALA A 67 -7.68 -4.04 7.08
C ALA A 67 -7.23 -5.41 7.61
N LEU A 68 -8.21 -6.29 7.83
CA LEU A 68 -7.94 -7.71 8.03
C LEU A 68 -7.23 -8.30 6.81
N HIS A 69 -6.51 -9.41 7.01
CA HIS A 69 -5.75 -10.05 5.94
C HIS A 69 -6.62 -10.36 4.71
N GLY A 70 -6.23 -9.85 3.55
CA GLY A 70 -6.93 -9.96 2.27
C GLY A 70 -8.17 -9.09 2.14
N ARG A 71 -8.45 -8.18 3.10
CA ARG A 71 -9.67 -7.34 3.10
C ARG A 71 -9.44 -5.90 2.71
N ALA A 72 -8.21 -5.50 2.41
CA ALA A 72 -7.91 -4.12 2.02
C ALA A 72 -8.74 -3.60 0.83
N PRO A 73 -9.05 -4.38 -0.25
CA PRO A 73 -9.91 -3.89 -1.33
C PRO A 73 -11.36 -3.67 -0.87
N ALA A 74 -11.87 -4.51 0.02
CA ALA A 74 -13.21 -4.36 0.60
C ALA A 74 -13.29 -3.13 1.51
N THR A 75 -12.31 -2.97 2.40
CA THR A 75 -12.21 -1.79 3.27
C THR A 75 -12.06 -0.50 2.47
N ALA A 76 -11.20 -0.49 1.45
CA ALA A 76 -11.02 0.65 0.56
C ALA A 76 -12.28 0.98 -0.24
N THR A 77 -13.02 -0.03 -0.70
CA THR A 77 -14.34 0.15 -1.33
C THR A 77 -15.30 0.89 -0.40
N GLY A 78 -15.38 0.46 0.87
CA GLY A 78 -16.21 1.12 1.88
C GLY A 78 -15.81 2.58 2.09
N ILE A 79 -14.51 2.84 2.30
CA ILE A 79 -13.99 4.21 2.46
C ILE A 79 -14.33 5.06 1.25
N LYS A 80 -14.04 4.57 0.04
CA LYS A 80 -14.19 5.36 -1.18
C LYS A 80 -15.66 5.71 -1.47
N ARG A 81 -16.59 4.80 -1.14
CA ARG A 81 -18.02 5.04 -1.30
C ARG A 81 -18.57 5.98 -0.23
N SER A 82 -18.06 5.92 1.01
CA SER A 82 -18.44 6.83 2.09
C SER A 82 -17.83 8.22 1.94
N HIS A 83 -16.64 8.32 1.33
CA HIS A 83 -15.90 9.56 1.11
C HIS A 83 -15.51 9.73 -0.38
N PRO A 84 -16.48 10.10 -1.25
CA PRO A 84 -16.25 10.18 -2.69
C PRO A 84 -15.19 11.21 -3.11
N ASP A 85 -14.93 12.22 -2.29
CA ASP A 85 -13.96 13.30 -2.48
C ASP A 85 -12.52 12.90 -2.14
N LYS A 86 -12.33 11.83 -1.37
CA LYS A 86 -10.99 11.38 -0.92
C LYS A 86 -10.28 10.51 -1.96
N VAL A 87 -8.96 10.62 -2.01
CA VAL A 87 -8.11 9.69 -2.77
C VAL A 87 -7.86 8.47 -1.89
N VAL A 88 -8.15 7.27 -2.39
CA VAL A 88 -8.03 6.04 -1.59
C VAL A 88 -7.10 5.07 -2.30
N PHE A 89 -6.12 4.54 -1.58
CA PHE A 89 -5.23 3.51 -2.09
C PHE A 89 -5.06 2.33 -1.12
N THR A 90 -4.80 1.15 -1.66
CA THR A 90 -4.38 -0.03 -0.90
C THR A 90 -2.90 -0.32 -1.13
N TYR A 91 -2.19 -0.82 -0.11
CA TYR A 91 -0.78 -1.18 -0.23
C TYR A 91 -0.55 -2.66 0.12
N GLN A 92 -0.70 -3.57 -0.84
CA GLN A 92 -0.88 -4.99 -0.57
C GLN A 92 0.27 -5.86 -1.07
N GLY A 93 0.66 -6.87 -0.28
CA GLY A 93 1.56 -7.94 -0.71
C GLY A 93 0.87 -8.97 -1.61
N ASP A 94 1.63 -9.87 -2.20
CA ASP A 94 1.15 -10.97 -3.07
C ASP A 94 0.32 -12.02 -2.34
N GLY A 95 0.74 -12.45 -1.17
CA GLY A 95 -0.06 -13.33 -0.32
C GLY A 95 -1.40 -12.69 0.09
N ASP A 96 -1.38 -11.41 0.46
CA ASP A 96 -2.57 -10.68 0.89
C ASP A 96 -3.55 -10.46 -0.27
N LEU A 97 -3.07 -9.94 -1.41
CA LEU A 97 -3.89 -9.57 -2.55
C LEU A 97 -4.30 -10.77 -3.40
N ALA A 98 -3.33 -11.62 -3.76
CA ALA A 98 -3.50 -12.65 -4.79
C ALA A 98 -3.77 -14.06 -4.23
N ALA A 99 -3.68 -14.26 -2.91
CA ALA A 99 -4.18 -15.47 -2.26
C ALA A 99 -5.53 -15.20 -1.58
N ILE A 100 -5.54 -14.91 -0.28
CA ILE A 100 -6.75 -14.79 0.53
C ILE A 100 -7.65 -13.59 0.13
N GLY A 101 -7.06 -12.56 -0.50
CA GLY A 101 -7.76 -11.37 -0.98
C GLY A 101 -8.21 -11.40 -2.45
N MET A 102 -7.98 -12.49 -3.19
CA MET A 102 -8.21 -12.54 -4.64
C MET A 102 -9.66 -12.17 -5.00
N GLY A 103 -10.64 -12.72 -4.27
CA GLY A 103 -12.04 -12.40 -4.51
C GLY A 103 -12.34 -10.91 -4.33
N GLU A 104 -11.76 -10.27 -3.30
CA GLU A 104 -12.02 -8.87 -2.99
C GLU A 104 -11.51 -7.95 -4.10
N ILE A 105 -10.27 -8.15 -4.56
CA ILE A 105 -9.70 -7.30 -5.61
C ILE A 105 -10.37 -7.51 -6.96
N VAL A 106 -10.68 -8.76 -7.33
CA VAL A 106 -11.37 -9.06 -8.60
C VAL A 106 -12.73 -8.39 -8.63
N HIS A 107 -13.49 -8.46 -7.53
CA HIS A 107 -14.79 -7.81 -7.47
C HIS A 107 -14.69 -6.28 -7.37
N ALA A 108 -13.69 -5.72 -6.68
CA ALA A 108 -13.45 -4.28 -6.67
C ALA A 108 -13.12 -3.75 -8.08
N ALA A 109 -12.25 -4.45 -8.83
CA ALA A 109 -11.94 -4.13 -10.21
C ALA A 109 -13.18 -4.27 -11.13
N SER A 110 -13.95 -5.35 -10.97
CA SER A 110 -15.16 -5.60 -11.77
C SER A 110 -16.23 -4.53 -11.57
N ARG A 111 -16.33 -3.95 -10.37
CA ARG A 111 -17.25 -2.84 -10.08
C ARG A 111 -16.73 -1.47 -10.52
N GLY A 112 -15.47 -1.38 -10.95
CA GLY A 112 -14.83 -0.11 -11.29
C GLY A 112 -14.68 0.81 -10.06
N GLU A 113 -14.38 0.24 -8.89
CA GLU A 113 -14.15 1.05 -7.69
C GLU A 113 -13.01 2.04 -7.94
N LYS A 114 -13.23 3.30 -7.57
CA LYS A 114 -12.26 4.39 -7.77
C LYS A 114 -11.17 4.38 -6.67
N ILE A 115 -10.46 3.27 -6.57
CA ILE A 115 -9.35 3.04 -5.64
C ILE A 115 -8.08 2.69 -6.43
N THR A 116 -6.91 3.05 -5.90
CA THR A 116 -5.62 2.64 -6.46
C THR A 116 -5.06 1.48 -5.65
N THR A 117 -4.75 0.35 -6.29
CA THR A 117 -4.09 -0.78 -5.60
C THR A 117 -2.62 -0.83 -5.94
N ILE A 118 -1.77 -0.73 -4.92
CA ILE A 118 -0.33 -0.87 -5.02
C ILE A 118 0.02 -2.30 -4.65
N PHE A 119 0.31 -3.10 -5.67
CA PHE A 119 0.63 -4.51 -5.51
C PHE A 119 2.15 -4.72 -5.38
N VAL A 120 2.60 -5.07 -4.18
CA VAL A 120 4.00 -5.33 -3.84
C VAL A 120 4.28 -6.83 -3.94
N ASN A 121 4.78 -7.25 -5.10
CA ASN A 121 5.11 -8.65 -5.36
C ASN A 121 6.56 -8.96 -4.96
N ASN A 122 6.75 -9.66 -3.83
CA ASN A 122 8.06 -10.14 -3.36
C ASN A 122 8.21 -11.67 -3.48
N ALA A 123 7.22 -12.35 -4.07
CA ALA A 123 7.17 -13.77 -4.34
C ALA A 123 7.20 -14.67 -3.08
N ASN A 124 6.83 -14.17 -1.89
CA ASN A 124 6.73 -14.95 -0.65
C ASN A 124 5.90 -14.29 0.46
N TYR A 125 5.50 -15.08 1.46
CA TYR A 125 4.96 -14.54 2.72
C TYR A 125 6.09 -14.14 3.69
N GLY A 126 6.69 -12.97 3.47
CA GLY A 126 7.88 -12.54 4.20
C GLY A 126 7.69 -12.42 5.72
N MET A 127 6.59 -11.83 6.18
CA MET A 127 6.35 -11.59 7.61
C MET A 127 6.17 -12.89 8.42
N THR A 128 5.67 -13.94 7.80
CA THR A 128 5.39 -15.24 8.45
C THR A 128 6.55 -16.21 8.35
N GLY A 129 7.70 -15.79 7.80
CA GLY A 129 8.91 -16.61 7.72
C GLY A 129 9.24 -17.16 6.33
N GLY A 130 8.61 -16.65 5.26
CA GLY A 130 9.04 -16.90 3.88
C GLY A 130 8.39 -18.10 3.19
N GLN A 131 7.13 -18.40 3.52
CA GLN A 131 6.35 -19.42 2.82
C GLN A 131 6.11 -19.04 1.35
N MET A 132 5.85 -20.04 0.51
CA MET A 132 5.51 -19.82 -0.90
C MET A 132 4.20 -19.04 -1.04
N ALA A 133 4.21 -18.00 -1.86
CA ALA A 133 3.06 -17.19 -2.27
C ALA A 133 2.58 -17.62 -3.68
N PRO A 134 1.40 -17.16 -4.14
CA PRO A 134 0.91 -17.47 -5.49
C PRO A 134 1.82 -17.00 -6.63
N THR A 135 2.73 -16.06 -6.36
CA THR A 135 3.70 -15.51 -7.31
C THR A 135 5.12 -16.08 -7.12
N THR A 136 5.30 -17.06 -6.22
CA THR A 136 6.58 -17.78 -6.08
C THR A 136 6.91 -18.49 -7.39
N LEU A 137 8.14 -18.28 -7.87
CA LEU A 137 8.63 -18.92 -9.09
C LEU A 137 8.96 -20.40 -8.83
N PRO A 138 8.72 -21.29 -9.81
CA PRO A 138 9.04 -22.71 -9.72
C PRO A 138 10.55 -22.99 -9.73
#